data_AF-D9R3W6-F1
#
_entry.id   AF-D9R3W6-F1
#
_cell.length_a   1.000
_cell.length_b   1.000
_cell.length_c   1.000
_cell.angle_alpha   90.00
_cell.angle_beta   90.00
_cell.angle_gamma   90.00
#
_symmetry.space_group_name_H-M   'P 1'
#
loop_
_entity.id
_entity.type
_entity.pdbx_description
1 polymer ?
#
loop_
_entity_poly.entity_id
_entity_poly.type
_entity_poly.pdbx_seq_one_letter_code
_entity_poly.pdbx_strand_id
1 'polypeptide(L)'
;MKHLSRWKLIRRAAAVFAASLFLSAGIRPLDSFAHTKDESIYLAGTWIKDEVGWRFFNQWNSTFPSGKWAEYQGHSYYFMDNSYMATGWRLLNNRWYYFNPHEGKDEGSMVTGWVHDPDYGGWFYTNQIGIMVTGWHKIDGFWYYFNPNSDGLLGRMAVNQVIDGSYVDAGGRMNEVR
;
A
#
# COMPACT_ATOMS: atom_id res chain seq x y z
N MET A 1 -9.81 -6.82 -66.80
CA MET A 1 -9.02 -6.71 -65.55
C MET A 1 -9.85 -5.88 -64.59
N LYS A 2 -10.75 -6.50 -63.81
CA LYS A 2 -10.64 -6.76 -62.34
C LYS A 2 -10.13 -5.50 -61.60
N HIS A 3 -10.86 -4.84 -60.69
CA HIS A 3 -11.52 -5.42 -59.53
C HIS A 3 -12.53 -4.45 -58.88
N LEU A 4 -13.53 -5.02 -58.21
CA LEU A 4 -14.58 -4.40 -57.40
C LEU A 4 -14.14 -4.19 -55.93
N SER A 5 -14.81 -3.23 -55.26
CA SER A 5 -15.26 -3.22 -53.84
C SER A 5 -14.18 -3.01 -52.75
N ARG A 6 -14.43 -2.62 -51.49
CA ARG A 6 -15.56 -2.08 -50.67
C ARG A 6 -14.95 -1.85 -49.26
N TRP A 7 -15.44 -0.85 -48.52
CA TRP A 7 -15.73 -0.86 -47.07
C TRP A 7 -14.64 -0.79 -45.95
N LYS A 8 -14.91 0.16 -45.04
CA LYS A 8 -14.93 0.13 -43.55
C LYS A 8 -13.66 0.37 -42.66
N LEU A 9 -13.87 1.36 -41.78
CA LEU A 9 -13.59 1.49 -40.33
C LEU A 9 -12.16 1.62 -39.71
N ILE A 10 -11.95 2.79 -39.06
CA ILE A 10 -11.51 3.09 -37.67
C ILE A 10 -10.43 2.20 -37.00
N ARG A 11 -9.31 2.80 -36.53
CA ARG A 11 -8.91 2.98 -35.11
C ARG A 11 -7.41 3.33 -34.90
N ARG A 12 -7.20 4.36 -34.07
CA ARG A 12 -6.16 4.60 -33.03
C ARG A 12 -4.68 4.68 -33.45
N ALA A 13 -4.04 5.81 -33.10
CA ALA A 13 -2.96 5.89 -32.10
C ALA A 13 -2.21 7.24 -32.20
N ALA A 14 -2.06 7.94 -31.07
CA ALA A 14 -0.96 8.86 -30.78
C ALA A 14 -0.87 8.94 -29.24
N ALA A 15 0.12 8.28 -28.64
CA ALA A 15 1.36 8.89 -28.11
C ALA A 15 1.06 9.80 -26.89
N VAL A 16 1.69 9.63 -25.73
CA VAL A 16 3.11 9.96 -25.55
C VAL A 16 3.74 9.10 -24.44
N PHE A 17 4.94 8.59 -24.76
CA PHE A 17 5.94 8.03 -23.85
C PHE A 17 6.54 9.14 -22.99
N ALA A 18 6.61 8.96 -21.68
CA ALA A 18 7.54 9.72 -20.84
C ALA A 18 8.52 8.73 -20.19
N ALA A 19 9.55 8.37 -20.97
CA ALA A 19 10.79 7.84 -20.44
C ALA A 19 11.60 9.04 -19.93
N SER A 20 11.94 9.05 -18.64
CA SER A 20 12.94 9.96 -18.11
C SER A 20 14.21 9.17 -17.85
N LEU A 21 15.20 9.37 -18.73
CA LEU A 21 16.61 9.04 -18.51
C LEU A 21 17.18 9.99 -17.46
N PHE A 22 17.92 9.47 -16.49
CA PHE A 22 18.97 10.23 -15.80
C PHE A 22 20.28 9.46 -15.86
N LEU A 23 21.30 10.13 -16.41
CA LEU A 23 22.69 9.70 -16.45
C LEU A 23 23.39 10.10 -15.14
N SER A 24 24.01 9.11 -14.50
CA SER A 24 25.08 9.12 -13.48
C SER A 24 25.69 10.46 -13.00
N ALA A 25 25.64 10.69 -11.68
CA ALA A 25 26.77 11.15 -10.87
C ALA A 25 26.60 10.79 -9.38
N GLY A 26 27.50 9.97 -8.83
CA GLY A 26 27.96 9.99 -7.43
C GLY A 26 27.00 9.70 -6.27
N ILE A 27 27.12 8.48 -5.70
CA ILE A 27 26.94 8.12 -4.27
C ILE A 27 25.56 8.41 -3.64
N ARG A 28 24.74 7.37 -3.50
CA ARG A 28 24.46 6.66 -2.22
C ARG A 28 24.16 5.20 -2.58
N PRO A 29 24.57 4.19 -1.78
CA PRO A 29 23.90 2.89 -1.89
C PRO A 29 22.42 3.17 -1.67
N LEU A 30 21.62 2.86 -2.68
CA LEU A 30 20.18 2.93 -2.59
C LEU A 30 19.82 1.87 -1.55
N ASP A 31 19.58 2.27 -0.29
CA ASP A 31 19.00 1.36 0.71
C ASP A 31 17.83 0.65 0.02
N SER A 32 17.69 -0.66 0.20
CA SER A 32 16.69 -1.43 -0.50
C SER A 32 15.29 -0.89 -0.10
N PHE A 33 14.70 -0.03 -0.94
CA PHE A 33 13.49 0.75 -0.60
C PHE A 33 12.18 -0.03 -0.82
N ALA A 34 12.30 -1.29 -1.20
CA ALA A 34 11.27 -2.30 -1.04
C ALA A 34 11.74 -3.22 0.08
N HIS A 35 10.82 -3.71 0.91
CA HIS A 35 11.08 -4.89 1.73
C HIS A 35 11.39 -6.04 0.76
N THR A 36 12.63 -6.13 0.29
CA THR A 36 13.10 -7.33 -0.36
C THR A 36 13.13 -8.35 0.77
N LYS A 37 12.51 -9.50 0.52
CA LYS A 37 12.39 -10.64 1.44
C LYS A 37 13.74 -11.18 1.97
N ASP A 38 14.84 -10.50 1.67
CA ASP A 38 16.23 -10.84 1.94
C ASP A 38 16.74 -10.19 3.24
N GLU A 39 16.13 -9.07 3.67
CA GLU A 39 16.47 -8.42 4.96
C GLU A 39 15.55 -8.86 6.12
N SER A 40 14.55 -9.68 5.83
CA SER A 40 13.67 -10.23 6.85
C SER A 40 14.39 -11.28 7.68
N ILE A 41 14.63 -10.96 8.95
CA ILE A 41 14.96 -11.96 9.97
C ILE A 41 13.82 -12.97 10.05
N TYR A 42 14.07 -14.21 9.62
CA TYR A 42 13.24 -15.35 9.97
C TYR A 42 13.34 -15.56 11.47
N LEU A 43 12.36 -15.03 12.19
CA LEU A 43 12.35 -15.04 13.64
C LEU A 43 12.04 -16.45 14.17
N ALA A 44 13.00 -17.04 14.88
CA ALA A 44 12.75 -18.15 15.80
C ALA A 44 12.68 -17.59 17.22
N GLY A 45 11.54 -17.79 17.87
CA GLY A 45 11.26 -17.18 19.16
C GLY A 45 9.78 -17.28 19.52
N THR A 46 9.38 -16.50 20.53
CA THR A 46 8.01 -16.53 21.04
C THR A 46 7.42 -15.12 21.12
N TRP A 47 6.14 -15.03 20.84
CA TRP A 47 5.35 -13.85 21.16
C TRP A 47 5.12 -13.78 22.67
N ILE A 48 5.22 -12.58 23.23
CA ILE A 48 4.97 -12.26 24.64
C ILE A 48 4.01 -11.07 24.66
N LYS A 49 2.85 -11.22 25.32
CA LYS A 49 1.89 -10.13 25.54
C LYS A 49 1.96 -9.68 26.99
N ASP A 50 2.04 -8.38 27.19
CA ASP A 50 1.85 -7.73 28.49
C ASP A 50 0.71 -6.70 28.39
N GLU A 51 0.58 -5.83 29.40
CA GLU A 51 -0.46 -4.79 29.45
C GLU A 51 -0.31 -3.71 28.35
N VAL A 52 0.89 -3.54 27.79
CA VAL A 52 1.18 -2.56 26.74
C VAL A 52 0.93 -3.16 25.36
N GLY A 53 1.25 -4.45 25.17
CA GLY A 53 0.92 -5.17 23.95
C GLY A 53 1.89 -6.32 23.65
N TRP A 54 1.95 -6.68 22.37
CA TRP A 54 2.78 -7.78 21.90
C TRP A 54 4.24 -7.37 21.68
N ARG A 55 5.16 -8.20 22.14
CA ARG A 55 6.59 -8.20 21.80
C ARG A 55 7.00 -9.57 21.28
N PHE A 56 8.11 -9.62 20.57
CA PHE A 56 8.69 -10.89 20.10
C PHE A 56 10.05 -11.14 20.73
N PHE A 57 10.17 -12.20 21.53
CA PHE A 57 11.42 -12.58 22.14
C PHE A 57 12.23 -13.48 21.19
N ASN A 58 13.37 -12.98 20.72
CA ASN A 58 14.31 -13.74 19.91
C ASN A 58 15.17 -14.64 20.82
N GLN A 59 14.98 -15.94 20.72
CA GLN A 59 15.64 -16.91 21.59
C GLN A 59 17.14 -17.11 21.28
N TRP A 60 17.61 -16.74 20.08
CA TRP A 60 19.01 -16.94 19.69
C TRP A 60 19.96 -15.96 20.37
N ASN A 61 19.52 -14.71 20.50
CA ASN A 61 20.34 -13.64 21.08
C ASN A 61 19.72 -13.03 22.34
N SER A 62 18.57 -13.55 22.79
CA SER A 62 17.84 -13.09 23.98
C SER A 62 17.49 -11.60 23.92
N THR A 63 17.11 -11.11 22.74
CA THR A 63 16.71 -9.70 22.52
C THR A 63 15.29 -9.58 21.98
N PHE A 64 14.76 -8.36 22.00
CA PHE A 64 13.53 -7.99 21.30
C PHE A 64 13.89 -7.15 20.06
N PRO A 65 13.30 -7.42 18.88
CA PRO A 65 13.43 -6.51 17.75
C PRO A 65 12.83 -5.14 18.11
N SER A 66 13.47 -4.08 17.63
CA SER A 66 13.05 -2.69 17.83
C SER A 66 13.37 -1.86 16.60
N GLY A 67 12.48 -0.93 16.27
CA GLY A 67 12.60 0.00 15.14
C GLY A 67 12.75 -0.70 13.77
N LYS A 68 12.20 -1.91 13.61
CA LYS A 68 12.50 -2.75 12.44
C LYS A 68 11.36 -3.64 12.00
N TRP A 69 11.42 -3.99 10.72
CA TRP A 69 10.58 -5.02 10.11
C TRP A 69 11.04 -6.42 10.51
N ALA A 70 10.09 -7.35 10.54
CA ALA A 70 10.37 -8.77 10.69
C ALA A 70 9.32 -9.61 9.96
N GLU A 71 9.72 -10.81 9.52
CA GLU A 71 8.81 -11.79 8.93
C GLU A 71 8.59 -12.94 9.90
N TYR A 72 7.34 -13.33 10.08
CA TYR A 72 6.96 -14.46 10.91
C TYR A 72 5.80 -15.21 10.27
N GLN A 73 6.01 -16.50 10.00
CA GLN A 73 5.01 -17.40 9.39
C GLN A 73 4.39 -16.89 8.08
N GLY A 74 5.14 -16.12 7.28
CA GLY A 74 4.67 -15.58 6.01
C GLY A 74 3.93 -14.25 6.12
N HIS A 75 3.95 -13.62 7.29
CA HIS A 75 3.41 -12.29 7.53
C HIS A 75 4.52 -11.30 7.90
N SER A 76 4.41 -10.09 7.38
CA SER A 76 5.28 -8.96 7.73
C SER A 76 4.76 -8.25 8.99
N TYR A 77 5.66 -7.92 9.91
CA TYR A 77 5.37 -7.15 11.11
C TYR A 77 6.37 -6.00 11.24
N TYR A 78 6.00 -4.96 11.98
CA TYR A 78 6.94 -3.91 12.39
C TYR A 78 6.97 -3.83 13.91
N PHE A 79 8.18 -3.87 14.48
CA PHE A 79 8.40 -3.60 15.89
C PHE A 79 8.86 -2.17 16.04
N MET A 80 8.13 -1.39 16.81
CA MET A 80 8.43 0.01 17.11
C MET A 80 9.72 0.12 17.93
N ASP A 81 10.25 1.33 18.12
CA ASP A 81 11.52 1.54 18.86
C ASP A 81 11.48 1.03 20.30
N ASN A 82 10.28 1.01 20.89
CA ASN A 82 10.03 0.43 22.21
C ASN A 82 9.79 -1.09 22.17
N SER A 83 10.15 -1.78 21.08
CA SER A 83 10.01 -3.23 20.85
C SER A 83 8.59 -3.80 20.81
N TYR A 84 7.56 -2.97 20.93
CA TYR A 84 6.18 -3.44 20.78
C TYR A 84 5.80 -3.51 19.31
N MET A 85 5.03 -4.53 18.97
CA MET A 85 4.46 -4.75 17.65
C MET A 85 3.54 -3.58 17.28
N ALA A 86 3.67 -3.10 16.04
CA ALA A 86 2.80 -2.08 15.50
C ALA A 86 1.40 -2.62 15.20
N THR A 87 0.40 -1.78 15.41
CA THR A 87 -1.00 -1.98 15.02
C THR A 87 -1.55 -0.66 14.45
N GLY A 88 -2.58 -0.75 13.62
CA GLY A 88 -3.19 0.38 12.93
C GLY A 88 -2.24 1.10 11.96
N TRP A 89 -2.55 2.35 11.66
CA TRP A 89 -1.73 3.19 10.78
C TRP A 89 -0.40 3.57 11.42
N ARG A 90 0.69 3.43 10.66
CA ARG A 90 2.03 3.91 11.04
C ARG A 90 2.72 4.60 9.87
N LEU A 91 3.29 5.77 10.17
CA LEU A 91 4.16 6.50 9.25
C LEU A 91 5.60 6.03 9.47
N LEU A 92 6.12 5.27 8.51
CA LEU A 92 7.48 4.71 8.55
C LEU A 92 8.23 5.20 7.32
N ASN A 93 9.40 5.84 7.50
CA ASN A 93 10.21 6.37 6.40
C ASN A 93 9.40 7.21 5.39
N ASN A 94 8.54 8.09 5.92
CA ASN A 94 7.66 8.96 5.15
C ASN A 94 6.61 8.22 4.28
N ARG A 95 6.24 6.99 4.67
CA ARG A 95 5.22 6.16 4.00
C ARG A 95 4.25 5.61 5.03
N TRP A 96 2.96 5.63 4.70
CA TRP A 96 1.93 5.05 5.57
C TRP A 96 1.76 3.56 5.29
N TYR A 97 1.74 2.79 6.37
CA TYR A 97 1.44 1.35 6.39
C TYR A 97 0.29 1.11 7.36
N TYR A 98 -0.49 0.06 7.10
CA TYR A 98 -1.54 -0.38 8.01
C TYR A 98 -1.21 -1.77 8.54
N PHE A 99 -1.22 -1.92 9.87
CA PHE A 99 -1.02 -3.19 10.55
C PHE A 99 -2.34 -3.62 11.18
N ASN A 100 -2.76 -4.85 10.99
CA ASN A 100 -4.06 -5.34 11.44
C ASN A 100 -4.22 -5.16 12.97
N PRO A 101 -5.13 -4.30 13.47
CA PRO A 101 -5.29 -4.09 14.90
C PRO A 101 -6.20 -5.13 15.58
N HIS A 102 -6.80 -6.03 14.81
CA HIS A 102 -7.79 -6.98 15.32
C HIS A 102 -7.13 -8.21 15.92
N GLU A 103 -7.52 -8.55 17.15
CA GLU A 103 -7.03 -9.74 17.84
C GLU A 103 -7.28 -11.01 17.03
N GLY A 104 -6.27 -11.87 16.96
CA GLY A 104 -6.32 -13.12 16.22
C GLY A 104 -4.98 -13.50 15.63
N LYS A 105 -4.98 -14.54 14.80
CA LYS A 105 -3.76 -15.11 14.18
C LYS A 105 -2.97 -14.12 13.30
N ASP A 106 -3.66 -13.10 12.78
CA ASP A 106 -3.10 -12.11 11.85
C ASP A 106 -2.96 -10.73 12.54
N GLU A 107 -3.12 -10.64 13.86
CA GLU A 107 -2.97 -9.39 14.63
C GLU A 107 -1.56 -8.82 14.43
N GLY A 108 -1.47 -7.53 14.12
CA GLY A 108 -0.23 -6.80 13.85
C GLY A 108 0.44 -7.10 12.52
N SER A 109 -0.09 -8.04 11.72
CA SER A 109 0.44 -8.27 10.37
C SER A 109 0.17 -7.06 9.47
N MET A 110 1.13 -6.71 8.62
CA MET A 110 0.98 -5.66 7.62
C MET A 110 -0.10 -6.05 6.61
N VAL A 111 -1.03 -5.14 6.36
CA VAL A 111 -2.11 -5.35 5.39
C VAL A 111 -1.69 -4.79 4.04
N THR A 112 -1.94 -5.57 2.98
CA THR A 112 -1.90 -5.13 1.59
C THR A 112 -3.31 -5.13 1.01
N GLY A 113 -3.62 -4.19 0.11
CA GLY A 113 -4.93 -4.08 -0.52
C GLY A 113 -5.91 -3.23 0.28
N TRP A 114 -7.19 -3.62 0.27
CA TRP A 114 -8.28 -2.84 0.85
C TRP A 114 -8.22 -2.81 2.38
N VAL A 115 -8.34 -1.61 2.95
CA VAL A 115 -8.41 -1.37 4.39
C VAL A 115 -9.67 -0.57 4.67
N HIS A 116 -10.54 -1.07 5.56
CA HIS A 116 -11.64 -0.29 6.11
C HIS A 116 -11.26 0.18 7.50
N ASP A 117 -11.27 1.50 7.68
CA ASP A 117 -10.97 2.11 8.97
C ASP A 117 -12.21 2.86 9.49
N PRO A 118 -12.86 2.33 10.56
CA PRO A 118 -14.05 2.97 11.12
C PRO A 118 -13.75 4.30 11.81
N ASP A 119 -12.52 4.52 12.31
CA ASP A 119 -12.14 5.75 13.00
C ASP A 119 -12.07 6.93 12.01
N TYR A 120 -11.72 6.64 10.75
CA TYR A 120 -11.73 7.61 9.63
C TYR A 120 -12.95 7.46 8.71
N GLY A 121 -13.89 6.58 9.06
CA GLY A 121 -15.16 6.37 8.38
C GLY A 121 -15.03 6.13 6.88
N GLY A 122 -14.09 5.29 6.45
CA GLY A 122 -13.84 5.11 5.02
C GLY A 122 -12.93 3.95 4.64
N TRP A 123 -12.82 3.76 3.33
CA TRP A 123 -11.91 2.78 2.73
C TRP A 123 -10.60 3.45 2.33
N PHE A 124 -9.53 2.68 2.42
CA PHE A 124 -8.18 3.01 2.02
C PHE A 124 -7.64 1.85 1.20
N TYR A 125 -6.51 2.08 0.54
CA TYR A 125 -5.83 1.03 -0.20
C TYR A 125 -4.33 1.12 0.01
N THR A 126 -3.73 -0.03 0.31
CA THR A 126 -2.28 -0.21 0.39
C THR A 126 -1.83 -1.04 -0.80
N ASN A 127 -0.68 -0.71 -1.39
CA ASN A 127 -0.17 -1.42 -2.55
C ASN A 127 0.42 -2.79 -2.16
N GLN A 128 0.98 -3.50 -3.14
CA GLN A 128 1.54 -4.85 -2.96
C GLN A 128 2.72 -4.93 -1.96
N ILE A 129 3.29 -3.79 -1.58
CA ILE A 129 4.36 -3.70 -0.57
C ILE A 129 3.89 -2.93 0.68
N GLY A 130 2.57 -2.81 0.88
CA GLY A 130 1.94 -2.27 2.09
C GLY A 130 1.85 -0.75 2.19
N ILE A 131 2.31 -0.01 1.17
CA ILE A 131 2.28 1.46 1.21
C ILE A 131 0.90 1.96 0.81
N MET A 132 0.31 2.83 1.64
CA MET A 132 -0.93 3.53 1.33
C MET A 132 -0.82 4.35 0.04
N VAL A 133 -1.82 4.22 -0.84
CA VAL A 133 -1.87 4.94 -2.10
C VAL A 133 -2.69 6.23 -1.98
N THR A 134 -2.44 7.18 -2.89
CA THR A 134 -3.19 8.43 -3.04
C THR A 134 -3.39 8.73 -4.53
N GLY A 135 -4.38 9.56 -4.86
CA GLY A 135 -4.78 9.86 -6.23
C GLY A 135 -5.56 8.72 -6.90
N TRP A 136 -5.57 8.73 -8.24
CA TRP A 136 -6.27 7.75 -9.07
C TRP A 136 -5.52 6.43 -9.15
N HIS A 137 -6.20 5.33 -8.84
CA HIS A 137 -5.66 3.97 -8.96
C HIS A 137 -6.68 3.02 -9.59
N LYS A 138 -6.19 2.16 -10.49
CA LYS A 138 -7.00 1.10 -11.10
C LYS A 138 -6.84 -0.19 -10.31
N ILE A 139 -7.92 -0.66 -9.69
CA ILE A 139 -7.97 -1.85 -8.82
C ILE A 139 -9.08 -2.76 -9.35
N ASP A 140 -8.75 -4.02 -9.63
CA ASP A 140 -9.69 -5.04 -10.11
C ASP A 140 -10.56 -4.58 -11.31
N GLY A 141 -9.96 -3.80 -12.21
CA GLY A 141 -10.61 -3.30 -13.42
C GLY A 141 -11.34 -1.97 -13.29
N PHE A 142 -11.53 -1.44 -12.08
CA PHE A 142 -12.22 -0.17 -11.81
C PHE A 142 -11.24 0.91 -11.35
N TRP A 143 -11.54 2.17 -11.69
CA TRP A 143 -10.79 3.31 -11.18
C TRP A 143 -11.41 3.80 -9.87
N TYR A 144 -10.55 4.06 -8.89
CA TYR A 144 -10.87 4.64 -7.59
C TYR A 144 -9.96 5.84 -7.35
N TYR A 145 -10.43 6.78 -6.52
CA TYR A 145 -9.64 7.93 -6.11
C TYR A 145 -9.45 7.94 -4.61
N PHE A 146 -8.20 8.10 -4.16
CA PHE A 146 -7.81 8.19 -2.75
C PHE A 146 -7.30 9.61 -2.47
N ASN A 147 -7.78 10.26 -1.42
CA ASN A 147 -7.49 11.66 -1.16
C ASN A 147 -5.97 11.93 -0.99
N PRO A 148 -5.32 12.79 -1.79
CA PRO A 148 -3.91 13.13 -1.63
C PRO A 148 -3.66 14.29 -0.65
N ASN A 149 -4.71 14.93 -0.14
CA ASN A 149 -4.59 16.15 0.65
C ASN A 149 -4.30 15.84 2.13
N SER A 150 -3.55 16.74 2.78
CA SER A 150 -3.28 16.69 4.22
C SER A 150 -4.39 17.38 5.02
N ASP A 151 -5.64 16.99 4.78
CA ASP A 151 -6.87 17.59 5.34
C ASP A 151 -7.47 16.76 6.50
N GLY A 152 -6.70 15.82 7.03
CA GLY A 152 -7.16 14.84 8.02
C GLY A 152 -7.84 13.60 7.42
N LEU A 153 -8.03 13.56 6.10
CA LEU A 153 -8.60 12.43 5.37
C LEU A 153 -7.62 11.88 4.30
N LEU A 154 -6.32 12.09 4.48
CA LEU A 154 -5.26 11.59 3.58
C LEU A 154 -5.43 10.08 3.34
N GLY A 155 -5.48 9.68 2.07
CA GLY A 155 -5.63 8.29 1.64
C GLY A 155 -7.07 7.78 1.65
N ARG A 156 -8.04 8.50 2.22
CA ARG A 156 -9.43 8.06 2.25
C ARG A 156 -10.02 8.03 0.84
N MET A 157 -10.69 6.94 0.50
CA MET A 157 -11.36 6.74 -0.78
C MET A 157 -12.53 7.74 -0.93
N ALA A 158 -12.58 8.39 -2.08
CA ALA A 158 -13.68 9.24 -2.50
C ALA A 158 -14.92 8.41 -2.87
N VAL A 159 -16.10 8.89 -2.49
CA VAL A 159 -17.40 8.30 -2.86
C VAL A 159 -18.41 9.41 -3.18
N ASN A 160 -19.33 9.15 -4.10
CA ASN A 160 -20.43 10.04 -4.47
C ASN A 160 -20.03 11.48 -4.80
N GLN A 161 -18.96 11.67 -5.57
CA GLN A 161 -18.47 13.01 -5.92
C GLN A 161 -17.76 13.05 -7.27
N VAL A 162 -17.59 14.26 -7.80
CA VAL A 162 -16.82 14.51 -9.03
C VAL A 162 -15.38 14.83 -8.65
N ILE A 163 -14.44 14.09 -9.23
CA ILE A 163 -12.99 14.29 -9.11
C ILE A 163 -12.42 14.46 -10.51
N ASP A 164 -11.72 15.56 -10.77
CA ASP A 164 -11.10 15.85 -12.08
C ASP A 164 -12.04 15.68 -13.29
N GLY A 165 -13.33 16.04 -13.12
CA GLY A 165 -14.36 15.90 -14.16
C GLY A 165 -14.99 14.51 -14.30
N SER A 166 -14.57 13.53 -13.50
CA SER A 166 -15.13 12.16 -13.47
C SER A 166 -15.93 11.92 -12.19
N TYR A 167 -17.09 11.28 -12.28
CA TYR A 167 -17.90 10.94 -11.10
C TYR A 167 -17.50 9.57 -10.53
N VAL A 168 -17.24 9.51 -9.22
CA VAL A 168 -17.11 8.26 -8.47
C VAL A 168 -18.41 7.94 -7.73
N ASP A 169 -18.90 6.70 -7.84
CA ASP A 169 -20.16 6.28 -7.23
C ASP A 169 -20.06 6.00 -5.72
N ALA A 170 -21.13 5.44 -5.14
CA ALA A 170 -21.19 5.10 -3.72
C ALA A 170 -20.20 3.98 -3.33
N GLY A 171 -19.77 3.17 -4.29
CA GLY A 171 -18.71 2.18 -4.11
C GLY A 171 -17.32 2.73 -4.43
N GLY A 172 -17.20 4.03 -4.73
CA GLY A 172 -15.96 4.70 -5.12
C GLY A 172 -15.50 4.43 -6.55
N ARG A 173 -16.31 3.71 -7.36
CA ARG A 173 -15.94 3.35 -8.72
C ARG A 173 -16.22 4.52 -9.65
N MET A 174 -15.23 4.86 -10.46
CA MET A 174 -15.38 5.86 -11.51
C MET A 174 -16.36 5.38 -12.58
N ASN A 175 -17.35 6.20 -12.85
CA ASN A 175 -18.17 6.11 -14.05
C ASN A 175 -17.65 7.15 -15.05
N GLU A 176 -17.46 6.76 -16.31
CA GLU A 176 -17.30 7.76 -17.37
C GLU A 176 -18.57 8.61 -17.38
N VAL A 177 -18.43 9.91 -17.10
CA VAL A 177 -19.54 10.85 -17.23
C VAL A 177 -19.89 10.88 -18.72
N ARG A 178 -21.11 10.44 -19.05
CA ARG A 178 -21.64 10.48 -20.41
C ARG A 178 -21.93 11.91 -20.85
#